data_AF-A0A0F0HK47-F1
#
_entry.id   AF-A0A0F0HK47-F1
#
_cell.length_a   1.000
_cell.length_b   1.000
_cell.length_c   1.000
_cell.angle_alpha   90.00
_cell.angle_beta   90.00
_cell.angle_gamma   90.00
#
_symmetry.space_group_name_H-M   'P 1'
#
loop_
_entity.id
_entity.type
_entity.pdbx_description
1 polymer ?
#
loop_
_entity_poly.entity_id
_entity_poly.type
_entity_poly.pdbx_seq_one_letter_code
_entity_poly.pdbx_strand_id
1 'polypeptide(L)'
;MTTPTIAAPAGIDPALLAQIVAATVAALGVQPAADSPLRLYTPEETAGLIGMTPHWVEERVRAGTIPHKRLGRFVRFSAAQIAQIGDEIDPVTRRARPKARRAA
;
A
#
# COMPACT_ATOMS: atom_id res chain seq x y z
N MET A 1 25.12 -1.15 -55.36
CA MET A 1 24.94 -1.41 -53.93
C MET A 1 24.22 -0.21 -53.33
N THR A 2 22.89 -0.25 -53.22
CA THR A 2 22.08 0.84 -52.67
C THR A 2 21.75 0.52 -51.23
N THR A 3 22.33 1.27 -50.30
CA THR A 3 22.04 1.20 -48.87
C THR A 3 20.72 1.93 -48.60
N PRO A 4 19.69 1.31 -48.02
CA PRO A 4 18.54 2.06 -47.53
C PRO A 4 18.98 2.86 -46.30
N THR A 5 18.93 4.18 -46.42
CA THR A 5 19.07 5.09 -45.27
C THR A 5 17.79 4.97 -44.43
N ILE A 6 17.89 4.38 -43.25
CA ILE A 6 16.79 4.35 -42.28
C ILE A 6 16.68 5.75 -41.70
N ALA A 7 15.62 6.46 -42.07
CA ALA A 7 15.22 7.69 -41.42
C ALA A 7 14.89 7.38 -39.94
N ALA A 8 15.53 8.09 -39.02
CA ALA A 8 15.28 7.95 -37.59
C ALA A 8 13.78 8.18 -37.31
N PRO A 9 13.09 7.24 -36.64
CA PRO A 9 11.65 7.36 -36.44
C PRO A 9 11.33 8.60 -35.60
N ALA A 10 10.31 9.33 -36.06
CA ALA A 10 9.71 10.45 -35.37
C ALA A 10 9.42 10.13 -33.89
N GLY A 11 9.49 11.17 -33.05
CA GLY A 11 9.37 11.07 -31.60
C GLY A 11 8.24 10.15 -31.17
N ILE A 12 8.56 9.19 -30.32
CA ILE A 12 7.60 8.18 -29.86
C ILE A 12 6.54 8.90 -29.03
N ASP A 13 5.26 8.74 -29.41
CA ASP A 13 4.15 9.32 -28.67
C ASP A 13 4.14 8.79 -27.23
N PRO A 14 4.21 9.67 -26.21
CA PRO A 14 4.28 9.24 -24.81
C PRO A 14 3.02 8.48 -24.37
N ALA A 15 1.88 8.77 -24.99
CA ALA A 15 0.62 8.06 -24.75
C ALA A 15 0.69 6.60 -25.24
N LEU A 16 1.31 6.36 -26.40
CA LEU A 16 1.50 5.01 -26.94
C LEU A 16 2.49 4.22 -26.08
N LEU A 17 3.59 4.85 -25.64
CA LEU A 17 4.51 4.23 -24.69
C LEU A 17 3.81 3.83 -23.39
N ALA A 18 2.98 4.72 -22.82
CA ALA A 18 2.22 4.41 -21.62
C ALA A 18 1.25 3.24 -21.82
N GLN A 19 0.56 3.19 -22.96
CA GLN A 19 -0.34 2.07 -23.30
C GLN A 19 0.42 0.75 -23.49
N ILE A 20 1.56 0.77 -24.17
CA ILE A 20 2.39 -0.43 -24.38
C ILE A 20 2.90 -0.94 -23.03
N VAL A 21 3.39 -0.05 -22.16
CA VAL A 21 3.82 -0.44 -20.81
C VAL A 21 2.65 -1.02 -20.02
N ALA A 22 1.50 -0.35 -19.97
CA ALA A 22 0.32 -0.84 -19.26
C ALA A 22 -0.18 -2.20 -19.78
N ALA A 23 -0.25 -2.38 -21.09
CA ALA A 23 -0.63 -3.63 -21.73
C ALA A 23 0.38 -4.75 -21.45
N THR A 24 1.69 -4.42 -21.44
CA THR A 24 2.76 -5.38 -21.16
C THR A 24 2.73 -5.82 -19.68
N VAL A 25 2.54 -4.89 -18.76
CA VAL A 25 2.38 -5.13 -17.31
C VAL A 25 1.16 -6.03 -17.06
N ALA A 26 0.02 -5.73 -17.70
CA ALA A 26 -1.19 -6.54 -17.60
C ALA A 26 -1.03 -7.95 -18.20
N ALA A 27 -0.42 -8.06 -19.40
CA ALA A 27 -0.23 -9.34 -20.09
C ALA A 27 0.78 -10.27 -19.38
N LEU A 28 1.84 -9.70 -18.79
CA LEU A 28 2.83 -10.46 -18.03
C LEU A 28 2.39 -10.75 -16.59
N GLY A 29 1.25 -10.20 -16.14
CA GLY A 29 0.83 -10.28 -14.74
C GLY A 29 1.83 -9.67 -13.76
N VAL A 30 2.71 -8.79 -14.25
CA VAL A 30 3.70 -8.08 -13.42
C VAL A 30 2.93 -7.04 -12.63
N GLN A 31 2.49 -7.39 -11.44
CA GLN A 31 1.98 -6.40 -10.51
C GLN A 31 3.15 -5.49 -10.11
N PRO A 32 3.02 -4.15 -10.19
CA PRO A 32 4.11 -3.24 -9.83
C PRO A 32 4.52 -3.53 -8.39
N ALA A 33 5.68 -4.18 -8.23
CA ALA A 33 6.24 -4.70 -6.98
C ALA A 33 5.17 -4.98 -5.92
N ALA A 34 4.22 -5.87 -6.21
CA ALA A 34 3.45 -6.50 -5.14
C ALA A 34 4.51 -7.17 -4.26
N ASP A 35 4.76 -6.58 -3.09
CA ASP A 35 5.78 -7.04 -2.17
C ASP A 35 5.68 -8.55 -2.02
N SER A 36 6.83 -9.23 -2.15
CA SER A 36 6.88 -10.69 -2.08
C SER A 36 6.06 -11.17 -0.87
N PRO A 37 5.23 -12.21 -0.98
CA PRO A 37 4.40 -12.69 0.14
C PRO A 37 5.22 -13.13 1.36
N LEU A 38 6.53 -13.31 1.15
CA LEU A 38 7.52 -13.63 2.17
C LEU A 38 8.17 -12.39 2.83
N ARG A 39 7.96 -11.19 2.29
CA ARG A 39 8.52 -9.96 2.86
C ARG A 39 7.87 -9.68 4.20
N LEU A 40 8.72 -9.39 5.17
CA LEU A 40 8.34 -9.04 6.53
C LEU A 40 8.68 -7.58 6.81
N TYR A 41 7.66 -6.82 7.17
CA TYR A 41 7.77 -5.40 7.46
C TYR A 41 8.11 -5.14 8.92
N THR A 42 8.84 -4.07 9.16
CA THR A 42 9.07 -3.52 10.50
C THR A 42 7.81 -2.78 11.00
N PRO A 43 7.72 -2.48 12.31
CA PRO A 43 6.66 -1.63 12.84
C PRO A 43 6.59 -0.26 12.15
N GLU A 44 7.73 0.33 11.82
CA GLU A 44 7.84 1.63 11.15
C GLU A 44 7.32 1.57 9.70
N GLU A 45 7.73 0.57 8.94
CA GLU A 45 7.21 0.34 7.58
C GLU A 45 5.70 0.09 7.61
N THR A 46 5.24 -0.74 8.56
CA THR A 46 3.82 -1.04 8.74
C THR A 46 3.02 0.21 9.04
N ALA A 47 3.52 1.07 9.93
CA ALA A 47 2.91 2.35 10.27
C ALA A 47 2.78 3.25 9.03
N GLY A 48 3.82 3.31 8.20
CA GLY A 48 3.79 4.03 6.93
C GLY A 48 2.75 3.50 5.96
N LEU A 49 2.58 2.17 5.86
CA LEU A 49 1.61 1.54 4.98
C LEU A 49 0.15 1.81 5.40
N ILE A 50 -0.14 1.79 6.70
CA ILE A 50 -1.50 2.04 7.23
C ILE A 50 -1.77 3.54 7.51
N GLY A 51 -0.77 4.41 7.34
CA GLY A 51 -0.89 5.84 7.61
C GLY A 51 -0.94 6.23 9.09
N MET A 52 -0.44 5.38 10.00
CA MET A 52 -0.41 5.62 11.45
C MET A 52 1.00 5.97 11.94
N THR A 53 1.13 6.32 13.22
CA THR A 53 2.44 6.53 13.83
C THR A 53 3.08 5.20 14.26
N PRO A 54 4.42 5.08 14.22
CA PRO A 54 5.11 3.88 14.71
C PRO A 54 4.76 3.55 16.17
N HIS A 55 4.66 4.58 17.02
CA HIS A 55 4.26 4.43 18.42
C HIS A 55 2.88 3.78 18.57
N TRP A 56 1.89 4.13 17.74
CA TRP A 56 0.58 3.51 17.77
C TRP A 56 0.67 2.00 17.47
N VAL A 57 1.48 1.62 16.46
CA VAL A 57 1.69 0.21 16.10
C VAL A 57 2.35 -0.54 17.25
N GLU A 58 3.39 0.03 17.87
CA GLU A 58 4.06 -0.58 19.02
C GLU A 58 3.13 -0.79 20.20
N GLU A 59 2.30 0.20 20.53
CA GLU A 59 1.31 0.10 21.61
C GLU A 59 0.29 -0.99 21.34
N ARG A 60 -0.20 -1.10 20.10
CA ARG A 60 -1.14 -2.16 19.71
C ARG A 60 -0.50 -3.55 19.72
N VAL A 61 0.78 -3.67 19.38
CA VAL A 61 1.55 -4.91 19.52
C VAL A 61 1.72 -5.30 20.99
N ARG A 62 2.05 -4.34 21.86
CA ARG A 62 2.16 -4.56 23.31
C ARG A 62 0.83 -4.99 23.92
N ALA A 63 -0.27 -4.37 23.49
CA ALA A 63 -1.62 -4.71 23.89
C ALA A 63 -2.13 -6.04 23.28
N GLY A 64 -1.39 -6.62 22.32
CA GLY A 64 -1.78 -7.87 21.65
C GLY A 64 -3.04 -7.75 20.80
N THR A 65 -3.45 -6.54 20.43
CA THR A 65 -4.69 -6.31 19.67
C THR A 65 -4.51 -6.48 18.17
N ILE A 66 -3.28 -6.44 17.68
CA ILE A 66 -2.97 -6.52 16.25
C ILE A 66 -2.25 -7.85 15.94
N PRO A 67 -2.59 -8.50 14.81
CA PRO A 67 -1.85 -9.68 14.33
C PRO A 67 -0.40 -9.31 14.00
N HIS A 68 0.55 -10.03 14.61
CA HIS A 68 1.98 -9.83 14.40
C HIS A 68 2.74 -11.16 14.47
N LYS A 69 3.95 -11.19 13.91
CA LYS A 69 4.90 -12.31 14.07
C LYS A 69 6.04 -11.88 14.98
N ARG A 70 6.31 -12.67 16.01
CA ARG A 70 7.50 -12.51 16.86
C ARG A 70 8.61 -13.41 16.36
N LEU A 71 9.73 -12.80 15.99
CA LEU A 71 10.98 -13.48 15.64
C LEU A 71 12.01 -13.16 16.73
N GLY A 72 11.96 -13.94 17.81
CA GLY A 72 12.73 -13.67 19.03
C GLY A 72 12.32 -12.34 19.66
N ARG A 73 13.25 -11.39 19.74
CA ARG A 73 12.99 -10.04 20.27
C ARG A 73 12.31 -9.09 19.28
N PHE A 74 12.32 -9.43 17.99
CA PHE A 74 11.84 -8.53 16.94
C PHE A 74 10.38 -8.82 16.59
N VAL A 75 9.64 -7.76 16.32
CA VAL A 75 8.26 -7.82 15.84
C VAL A 75 8.27 -7.55 14.35
N ARG A 76 7.54 -8.36 13.59
CA ARG A 76 7.42 -8.27 12.14
C ARG A 76 5.98 -8.51 11.69
N PHE A 77 5.65 -7.95 10.53
CA PHE A 77 4.34 -8.08 9.92
C PHE A 77 4.46 -8.65 8.52
N SER A 78 3.56 -9.54 8.12
CA SER A 78 3.40 -9.90 6.71
C SER A 78 2.35 -9.02 6.03
N ALA A 79 2.42 -8.86 4.71
CA ALA A 79 1.45 -8.08 3.94
C ALA A 79 -0.02 -8.45 4.27
N ALA A 80 -0.33 -9.74 4.40
CA ALA A 80 -1.67 -10.21 4.76
C ALA A 80 -2.15 -9.71 6.15
N GLN A 81 -1.23 -9.59 7.12
CA GLN A 81 -1.56 -9.08 8.45
C GLN A 81 -1.80 -7.57 8.40
N ILE A 82 -1.03 -6.85 7.59
CA ILE A 82 -1.19 -5.40 7.40
C ILE A 82 -2.55 -5.10 6.76
N ALA A 83 -2.94 -5.87 5.74
CA ALA A 83 -4.26 -5.76 5.13
C ALA A 83 -5.38 -6.00 6.16
N GLN A 84 -5.25 -7.04 6.99
CA GLN A 84 -6.22 -7.32 8.05
C GLN A 84 -6.35 -6.16 9.06
N ILE A 85 -5.22 -5.53 9.44
CA ILE A 85 -5.24 -4.37 10.32
C ILE A 85 -6.01 -3.21 9.67
N GLY A 86 -5.79 -2.97 8.38
CA GLY A 86 -6.49 -1.93 7.62
C GLY A 86 -8.00 -2.15 7.59
N ASP A 87 -8.44 -3.40 7.37
CA ASP A 87 -9.86 -3.77 7.35
C ASP A 87 -10.51 -3.69 8.74
N GLU A 88 -9.76 -3.98 9.81
CA GLU A 88 -10.26 -3.95 11.19
C GLU A 88 -10.35 -2.53 11.78
N ILE A 89 -9.71 -1.53 11.16
CA ILE A 89 -9.88 -0.12 11.52
C ILE A 89 -11.27 0.34 11.04
N ASP A 90 -12.28 -0.02 11.82
CA ASP A 90 -13.66 0.41 11.62
C ASP A 90 -13.72 1.95 11.71
N PRO A 91 -14.36 2.66 10.75
CA PRO A 91 -14.52 4.09 10.84
C PRO A 91 -15.40 4.41 12.05
N VAL A 92 -14.80 4.96 13.11
CA VAL A 92 -15.56 5.57 14.21
C VAL A 92 -16.29 6.79 13.65
N THR A 93 -17.46 6.55 13.07
CA THR A 93 -18.40 7.61 12.71
C THR A 93 -18.96 8.14 14.02
N ARG A 94 -18.31 9.17 14.59
CA ARG A 94 -18.95 9.95 15.65
C ARG A 94 -20.21 10.54 15.03
N ARG A 95 -21.37 9.94 15.29
CA ARG A 95 -22.65 10.60 15.09
C ARG A 95 -22.60 11.87 15.94
N ALA A 96 -22.65 13.02 15.28
CA ALA A 96 -22.68 14.30 15.96
C ALA A 96 -23.85 14.28 16.96
N ARG A 97 -23.54 14.42 18.25
CA ARG A 97 -24.56 14.54 19.30
C ARG A 97 -25.35 15.83 18.99
N PRO A 98 -26.67 15.77 18.72
CA PRO A 98 -27.43 16.99 18.48
C PRO A 98 -27.32 17.88 19.72
N LYS A 99 -26.90 19.13 19.53
CA LYS A 99 -26.88 20.13 20.60
C LYS A 99 -28.34 20.40 20.98
N ALA A 100 -28.80 19.80 22.07
CA ALA A 100 -30.14 20.03 22.60
C ALA A 100 -30.37 21.54 22.71
N ARG A 101 -31.35 22.05 21.94
CA ARG A 101 -31.76 23.46 22.00
C ARG A 101 -32.35 23.67 23.40
N ARG A 102 -31.66 24.46 24.23
CA ARG A 102 -32.24 24.98 25.48
C ARG A 102 -33.41 25.88 25.07
N ALA A 103 -34.62 25.46 25.36
CA ALA A 103 -35.81 26.32 25.30
C ALA A 103 -35.78 27.24 26.53
N ALA A 104 -36.01 28.52 26.28
CA ALA A 104 -36.30 29.56 27.27
C ALA A 104 -37.75 30.01 27.07
#